data_AF-A0A1Q3FSS0-F1
#
_entry.id   AF-A0A1Q3FSS0-F1
#
_cell.length_a   1.000
_cell.length_b   1.000
_cell.length_c   1.000
_cell.angle_alpha   90.00
_cell.angle_beta   90.00
_cell.angle_gamma   90.00
#
_symmetry.space_group_name_H-M   'P 1'
#
loop_
_entity.id
_entity.type
_entity.pdbx_description
1 polymer ?
#
loop_
_entity_poly.entity_id
_entity_poly.type
_entity_poly.pdbx_seq_one_letter_code
_entity_poly.pdbx_strand_id
1 'polypeptide(L)'
;MFSNNAILGSLLLCCIALSVVKGAEYDTKYDNVDLDEIFRSTRLLNNYMKCLKNLGPCTPEGKELKENLPDALSNDCAKCSEKQKAGASKVIHFIVENRRDDFGALEKLYDPTGEFRRKYLDEEMNFRPHGEDGAEEKSPESESGGVTTEEAAAAAQDHGQSAEGRR
;
A
#
# COMPACT_ATOMS: atom_id res chain seq x y z
N MET A 1 13.67 70.16 3.75
CA MET A 1 12.55 69.89 2.83
C MET A 1 12.84 68.54 2.18
N PHE A 2 12.50 67.45 2.87
CA PHE A 2 12.82 66.09 2.42
C PHE A 2 11.59 65.49 1.74
N SER A 3 11.83 64.85 0.60
CA SER A 3 10.88 64.45 -0.42
C SER A 3 9.79 63.50 0.09
N ASN A 4 8.56 64.01 0.24
CA ASN A 4 7.35 63.21 0.54
C ASN A 4 6.98 62.22 -0.58
N ASN A 5 7.55 62.37 -1.78
CA ASN A 5 7.30 61.49 -2.93
C ASN A 5 8.08 60.16 -2.87
N ALA A 6 9.13 60.07 -2.04
CA ALA A 6 9.91 58.84 -1.89
C ALA A 6 9.19 57.78 -1.04
N ILE A 7 8.35 58.22 -0.09
CA ILE A 7 7.60 57.33 0.81
C ILE A 7 6.40 56.69 0.09
N LEU A 8 5.74 57.46 -0.80
CA LEU A 8 4.65 56.97 -1.64
C LEU A 8 5.10 55.91 -2.66
N GLY A 9 6.32 56.05 -3.22
CA GLY A 9 6.90 55.06 -4.12
C GLY A 9 7.30 53.75 -3.43
N SER A 10 7.75 53.81 -2.18
CA SER A 10 8.17 52.64 -1.41
C SER A 10 7.01 51.80 -0.88
N LEU A 11 5.84 52.41 -0.64
CA LEU A 11 4.65 51.69 -0.18
C LEU A 11 3.97 50.92 -1.32
N LEU A 12 4.03 51.45 -2.55
CA LEU A 12 3.46 50.82 -3.75
C LEU A 12 4.27 49.58 -4.21
N LEU A 13 5.58 49.55 -3.94
CA LEU A 13 6.46 48.43 -4.26
C LEU A 13 6.29 47.22 -3.31
N CYS A 14 5.67 47.41 -2.13
CA CYS A 14 5.48 46.35 -1.15
C CYS A 14 4.16 45.58 -1.30
N CYS A 15 3.25 46.04 -2.16
CA CYS A 15 1.93 45.41 -2.38
C CYS A 15 1.92 44.34 -3.49
N ILE A 16 3.04 44.09 -4.17
CA ILE A 16 3.13 43.13 -5.27
C ILE A 16 3.97 41.93 -4.80
N ALA A 17 3.34 40.93 -4.18
CA ALA A 17 3.71 39.49 -4.27
C ALA A 17 3.04 38.61 -3.20
N LEU A 18 1.73 38.76 -2.96
CA LEU A 18 0.93 37.65 -2.41
C LEU A 18 0.18 36.97 -3.55
N SER A 19 0.91 36.58 -4.59
CA SER A 19 0.40 35.63 -5.56
C SER A 19 0.34 34.28 -4.83
N VAL A 20 -0.85 33.89 -4.35
CA VAL A 20 -1.11 32.52 -3.92
C VAL A 20 -0.79 31.64 -5.12
N VAL A 21 0.37 30.98 -5.09
CA VAL A 21 0.68 29.87 -5.99
C VAL A 21 -0.32 28.77 -5.60
N LYS A 22 -1.46 28.73 -6.30
CA LYS A 22 -2.28 27.52 -6.32
C LYS A 22 -1.40 26.46 -6.97
N GLY A 23 -0.93 25.50 -6.18
CA GLY A 23 -0.23 24.32 -6.70
C GLY A 23 -1.12 23.62 -7.72
N ALA A 24 -0.51 22.92 -8.67
CA ALA A 24 -1.26 22.12 -9.64
C ALA A 24 -2.03 21.01 -8.89
N GLU A 25 -3.36 21.09 -8.89
CA GLU A 25 -4.25 20.07 -8.32
C GLU A 25 -4.41 18.90 -9.30
N TYR A 26 -4.79 17.73 -8.78
CA TYR A 26 -5.17 16.61 -9.64
C TYR A 26 -6.49 16.89 -10.37
N ASP A 27 -6.70 16.21 -11.49
CA ASP A 27 -7.92 16.39 -12.29
C ASP A 27 -9.17 15.99 -11.49
N THR A 28 -10.10 16.92 -11.34
CA THR A 28 -11.33 16.75 -10.54
C THR A 28 -12.50 16.23 -11.37
N LYS A 29 -12.33 15.95 -12.66
CA LYS A 29 -13.40 15.44 -13.54
C LYS A 29 -14.02 14.12 -13.04
N TYR A 30 -13.30 13.37 -12.22
CA TYR A 30 -13.74 12.08 -11.68
C TYR A 30 -14.14 12.12 -10.20
N ASP A 31 -14.22 13.30 -9.57
CA ASP A 31 -14.55 13.43 -8.15
C ASP A 31 -15.98 12.95 -7.79
N ASN A 32 -16.84 12.69 -8.77
CA ASN A 32 -18.22 12.25 -8.58
C ASN A 32 -18.44 10.77 -8.94
N VAL A 33 -17.39 9.97 -8.97
CA VAL A 33 -17.51 8.52 -9.17
C VAL A 33 -18.26 7.89 -8.01
N ASP A 34 -19.22 7.00 -8.32
CA ASP A 34 -19.98 6.26 -7.32
C ASP A 34 -19.15 5.09 -6.78
N LEU A 35 -18.44 5.36 -5.69
CA LEU A 35 -17.65 4.34 -4.97
C LEU A 35 -18.51 3.19 -4.46
N ASP A 36 -19.77 3.43 -4.08
CA ASP A 36 -20.64 2.39 -3.54
C ASP A 36 -21.11 1.42 -4.64
N GLU A 37 -21.33 1.91 -5.85
CA GLU A 37 -21.56 1.05 -7.01
C GLU A 37 -20.36 0.14 -7.28
N ILE A 38 -19.15 0.70 -7.23
CA ILE A 38 -17.92 -0.07 -7.44
C ILE A 38 -17.77 -1.16 -6.36
N PHE A 39 -17.98 -0.82 -5.08
CA PHE A 39 -17.84 -1.77 -3.98
C PHE A 39 -18.88 -2.90 -4.03
N ARG A 40 -20.12 -2.62 -4.44
CA ARG A 40 -21.18 -3.64 -4.59
C ARG A 40 -20.96 -4.55 -5.79
N SER A 41 -20.11 -4.16 -6.74
CA SER A 41 -19.87 -4.91 -7.97
C SER A 41 -18.49 -5.57 -7.95
N THR A 42 -18.47 -6.87 -7.63
CA THR A 42 -17.25 -7.69 -7.68
C THR A 42 -16.52 -7.56 -9.01
N ARG A 43 -17.26 -7.45 -10.12
CA ARG A 43 -16.69 -7.27 -11.46
C ARG A 43 -15.97 -5.92 -11.59
N LEU A 44 -16.61 -4.82 -11.19
CA LEU A 44 -16.02 -3.48 -11.30
C LEU A 44 -14.81 -3.37 -10.38
N LEU A 45 -14.96 -3.70 -9.10
CA LEU A 45 -13.87 -3.64 -8.13
C LEU A 45 -12.66 -4.47 -8.59
N ASN A 46 -12.87 -5.70 -9.10
CA ASN A 46 -11.77 -6.52 -9.61
C ASN A 46 -11.07 -5.88 -10.81
N ASN A 47 -11.78 -5.17 -11.67
CA ASN A 47 -11.16 -4.46 -12.79
C ASN A 47 -10.30 -3.29 -12.31
N TYR A 48 -10.77 -2.50 -11.33
CA TYR A 48 -9.95 -1.44 -10.71
C TYR A 48 -8.72 -2.02 -10.02
N MET A 49 -8.86 -3.09 -9.22
CA MET A 49 -7.72 -3.73 -8.56
C MET A 49 -6.71 -4.28 -9.57
N LYS A 50 -7.17 -4.90 -10.67
CA LYS A 50 -6.27 -5.35 -11.75
C LYS A 50 -5.55 -4.19 -12.42
N CYS A 51 -6.26 -3.10 -12.72
CA CYS A 51 -5.67 -1.89 -13.29
C CYS A 51 -4.53 -1.36 -12.39
N LEU A 52 -4.83 -1.14 -11.11
CA LEU A 52 -3.86 -0.63 -10.13
C LEU A 52 -2.69 -1.58 -9.92
N LYS A 53 -2.90 -2.90 -10.01
CA LYS A 53 -1.82 -3.91 -9.91
C LYS A 53 -1.03 -4.14 -11.21
N ASN A 54 -1.29 -3.38 -12.29
CA ASN A 54 -0.72 -3.61 -13.62
C ASN A 54 -1.09 -4.97 -14.26
N LEU A 55 -2.22 -5.58 -13.87
CA LEU A 55 -2.67 -6.89 -14.32
C LEU A 55 -3.85 -6.84 -15.31
N GLY A 56 -4.20 -5.66 -15.79
CA GLY A 56 -5.32 -5.50 -16.72
C GLY A 56 -5.50 -4.07 -17.20
N PRO A 57 -6.45 -3.86 -18.13
CA PRO A 57 -6.76 -2.54 -18.65
C PRO A 57 -7.34 -1.64 -17.56
N CYS A 58 -7.14 -0.34 -17.72
CA CYS A 58 -7.69 0.69 -16.85
C CYS A 58 -8.86 1.39 -17.53
N THR A 59 -9.88 1.74 -16.74
CA THR A 59 -10.81 2.80 -17.14
C THR A 59 -10.07 4.14 -17.17
N PRO A 60 -10.60 5.18 -17.84
CA PRO A 60 -9.97 6.50 -17.84
C PRO A 60 -9.72 7.05 -16.43
N GLU A 61 -10.68 6.89 -15.52
CA GLU A 61 -10.53 7.22 -14.11
C GLU A 61 -9.46 6.37 -13.42
N GLY A 62 -9.53 5.04 -13.56
CA GLY A 62 -8.57 4.14 -12.91
C GLY A 62 -7.13 4.42 -13.37
N LYS A 63 -6.96 4.86 -14.63
CA LYS A 63 -5.67 5.29 -15.17
C LYS A 63 -5.18 6.58 -14.50
N GLU A 64 -6.05 7.59 -14.39
CA GLU A 64 -5.74 8.85 -13.70
C GLU A 64 -5.32 8.60 -12.25
N LEU A 65 -6.10 7.79 -11.51
CA LEU A 65 -5.77 7.41 -10.14
C LEU A 65 -4.40 6.72 -10.07
N LYS A 66 -4.18 5.72 -10.92
CA LYS A 66 -2.94 4.94 -10.96
C LYS A 66 -1.70 5.80 -11.21
N GLU A 67 -1.79 6.74 -12.14
CA GLU A 67 -0.67 7.62 -12.51
C GLU A 67 -0.34 8.62 -11.39
N ASN A 68 -1.36 9.10 -10.67
CA ASN A 68 -1.19 10.07 -9.57
C ASN A 68 -0.91 9.43 -8.21
N LEU A 69 -1.17 8.13 -8.03
CA LEU A 69 -1.08 7.45 -6.73
C LEU A 69 0.32 7.54 -6.09
N PRO A 70 1.45 7.32 -6.81
CA PRO A 70 2.78 7.47 -6.20
C PRO A 70 3.06 8.89 -5.71
N ASP A 71 2.70 9.90 -6.49
CA ASP A 71 2.88 11.31 -6.11
C ASP A 71 2.01 11.63 -4.87
N ALA A 72 0.75 11.23 -4.88
CA ALA A 72 -0.19 11.44 -3.78
C ALA A 72 0.29 10.79 -2.47
N LEU A 73 0.86 9.59 -2.51
CA LEU A 73 1.42 8.96 -1.30
C LEU A 73 2.69 9.68 -0.82
N SER A 74 3.55 10.11 -1.74
CA SER A 74 4.81 10.79 -1.38
C SER A 74 4.63 12.20 -0.81
N ASN A 75 3.49 12.85 -1.10
CA ASN A 75 3.22 14.23 -0.74
C ASN A 75 2.00 14.42 0.16
N ASP A 76 1.54 13.36 0.83
CA ASP A 76 0.36 13.37 1.70
C ASP A 76 -0.91 13.92 1.02
N CYS A 77 -1.11 13.57 -0.25
CA CYS A 77 -2.25 13.98 -1.05
C CYS A 77 -2.38 15.53 -1.13
N ALA A 78 -1.26 16.27 -1.12
CA ALA A 78 -1.27 17.73 -1.08
C ALA A 78 -2.02 18.40 -2.25
N LYS A 79 -2.12 17.69 -3.38
CA LYS A 79 -2.80 18.14 -4.61
C LYS A 79 -4.22 17.60 -4.75
N CYS A 80 -4.68 16.80 -3.79
CA CYS A 80 -5.98 16.16 -3.84
C CYS A 80 -7.08 17.16 -3.48
N SER A 81 -8.21 17.08 -4.20
CA SER A 81 -9.42 17.75 -3.79
C SER A 81 -9.97 17.14 -2.49
N GLU A 82 -10.85 17.86 -1.80
CA GLU A 82 -11.50 17.32 -0.59
C GLU A 82 -12.35 16.07 -0.89
N LYS A 83 -12.93 15.98 -2.10
CA LYS A 83 -13.64 14.78 -2.54
C LYS A 83 -12.68 13.60 -2.77
N GLN A 84 -11.52 13.85 -3.36
CA GLN A 84 -10.50 12.83 -3.57
C GLN A 84 -9.95 12.29 -2.24
N LYS A 85 -9.71 13.18 -1.25
CA LYS A 85 -9.28 12.77 0.09
C LYS A 85 -10.34 11.91 0.79
N ALA A 86 -11.60 12.35 0.78
CA ALA A 86 -12.71 11.60 1.37
C ALA A 86 -12.92 10.25 0.66
N GLY A 87 -12.84 10.24 -0.67
CA GLY A 87 -12.93 9.03 -1.49
C GLY A 87 -11.77 8.07 -1.21
N ALA A 88 -10.53 8.56 -1.13
CA ALA A 88 -9.35 7.77 -0.82
C ALA A 88 -9.46 7.10 0.55
N SER A 89 -9.85 7.85 1.59
CA SER A 89 -10.13 7.28 2.93
C SER A 89 -11.16 6.15 2.82
N LYS A 90 -12.32 6.40 2.22
CA LYS A 90 -13.38 5.41 2.06
C LYS A 90 -12.91 4.14 1.33
N VAL A 91 -12.15 4.28 0.24
CA VAL A 91 -11.60 3.17 -0.53
C VAL A 91 -10.60 2.37 0.28
N ILE A 92 -9.67 3.04 0.97
CA ILE A 92 -8.61 2.37 1.74
C ILE A 92 -9.23 1.57 2.88
N HIS A 93 -10.15 2.14 3.66
CA HIS A 93 -10.89 1.41 4.68
C HIS A 93 -11.57 0.16 4.11
N PHE A 94 -12.30 0.31 3.00
CA PHE A 94 -13.00 -0.82 2.39
C PHE A 94 -12.04 -1.93 1.96
N ILE A 95 -10.93 -1.59 1.29
CA ILE A 95 -9.98 -2.59 0.78
C ILE A 95 -9.24 -3.27 1.93
N VAL A 96 -8.83 -2.53 2.97
CA VAL A 96 -8.17 -3.13 4.14
C VAL A 96 -9.11 -4.10 4.88
N GLU A 97 -10.38 -3.74 5.05
CA GLU A 97 -11.35 -4.60 5.74
C GLU A 97 -11.80 -5.81 4.90
N ASN A 98 -11.99 -5.63 3.59
CA ASN A 98 -12.70 -6.61 2.75
C ASN A 98 -11.83 -7.29 1.69
N ARG A 99 -10.62 -6.76 1.41
CA ARG A 99 -9.77 -7.13 0.27
C ARG A 99 -8.28 -7.11 0.64
N ARG A 100 -7.93 -7.73 1.77
CA ARG A 100 -6.57 -7.73 2.35
C ARG A 100 -5.47 -8.14 1.36
N ASP A 101 -5.72 -9.14 0.51
CA ASP A 101 -4.76 -9.58 -0.51
C ASP A 101 -4.50 -8.50 -1.57
N ASP A 102 -5.54 -7.77 -1.97
CA ASP A 102 -5.38 -6.63 -2.89
C ASP A 102 -4.64 -5.49 -2.21
N PHE A 103 -4.97 -5.19 -0.95
CA PHE A 103 -4.24 -4.19 -0.17
C PHE A 103 -2.74 -4.51 -0.10
N GLY A 104 -2.38 -5.72 0.32
CA GLY A 104 -0.98 -6.13 0.43
C GLY A 104 -0.24 -6.12 -0.92
N ALA A 105 -0.92 -6.44 -2.03
CA ALA A 105 -0.34 -6.33 -3.36
C ALA A 105 -0.13 -4.86 -3.80
N LEU A 106 -1.08 -3.97 -3.47
CA LEU A 106 -0.96 -2.55 -3.77
C LEU A 106 0.10 -1.87 -2.91
N GLU A 107 0.19 -2.23 -1.62
CA GLU A 107 1.20 -1.73 -0.71
C GLU A 107 2.62 -2.02 -1.25
N LYS A 108 2.88 -3.26 -1.67
CA LYS A 108 4.17 -3.61 -2.28
C LYS A 108 4.52 -2.79 -3.53
N LEU A 109 3.50 -2.31 -4.26
CA LEU A 109 3.68 -1.54 -5.49
C LEU A 109 3.86 -0.03 -5.23
N TYR A 110 3.10 0.52 -4.27
CA TYR A 110 2.94 1.97 -4.10
C TYR A 110 3.49 2.51 -2.78
N ASP A 111 3.60 1.67 -1.74
CA ASP A 111 4.16 2.00 -0.44
C ASP A 111 5.20 0.94 0.01
N PRO A 112 6.29 0.74 -0.76
CA PRO A 112 7.27 -0.31 -0.47
C PRO A 112 8.03 -0.08 0.86
N THR A 113 8.03 1.15 1.38
CA THR A 113 8.62 1.49 2.68
C THR A 113 7.62 1.33 3.84
N GLY A 114 6.33 1.11 3.55
CA GLY A 114 5.27 1.07 4.55
C GLY A 114 5.07 2.39 5.29
N GLU A 115 5.47 3.52 4.71
CA GLU A 115 5.33 4.84 5.34
C GLU A 115 3.87 5.24 5.44
N PHE A 116 3.11 5.07 4.37
CA PHE A 116 1.68 5.38 4.36
C PHE A 116 0.94 4.49 5.35
N ARG A 117 1.19 3.17 5.33
CA ARG A 117 0.55 2.24 6.28
C ARG A 117 0.79 2.64 7.73
N ARG A 118 2.04 2.89 8.11
CA ARG A 118 2.40 3.28 9.48
C ARG A 118 1.75 4.59 9.92
N LYS A 119 1.70 5.57 9.01
CA LYS A 119 1.21 6.92 9.32
C LYS A 119 -0.31 7.00 9.43
N TYR A 120 -1.03 6.23 8.62
CA TYR A 120 -2.48 6.40 8.48
C TYR A 120 -3.30 5.19 8.89
N LEU A 121 -2.73 3.98 8.89
CA LEU A 121 -3.49 2.75 9.10
C LEU A 121 -3.15 2.05 10.40
N ASP A 122 -1.89 2.00 10.84
CA ASP A 122 -1.54 1.23 12.05
C ASP A 122 -2.23 1.76 13.33
N GLU A 123 -2.48 3.08 13.42
CA GLU A 123 -3.24 3.66 14.53
C GLU A 123 -4.75 3.38 14.44
N GLU A 124 -5.30 3.33 13.23
CA GLU A 124 -6.74 3.19 12.96
C GLU A 124 -7.19 1.72 12.89
N MET A 125 -6.30 0.84 12.43
CA MET A 125 -6.52 -0.60 12.26
C MET A 125 -6.21 -1.40 13.52
N ASN A 126 -5.66 -0.78 14.56
CA ASN A 126 -5.44 -1.40 15.87
C ASN A 126 -6.75 -1.76 16.61
N PHE A 127 -7.92 -1.56 16.00
CA PHE A 127 -9.23 -1.83 16.60
C PHE A 127 -9.91 -3.13 16.14
N ARG A 128 -9.36 -3.94 15.23
CA ARG A 128 -9.98 -5.24 14.90
C ARG A 128 -8.98 -6.39 14.76
N PRO A 129 -8.75 -7.17 15.84
CA PRO A 129 -8.15 -8.48 15.70
C PRO A 129 -9.21 -9.42 15.09
N HIS A 130 -9.01 -9.79 13.84
CA HIS A 130 -9.58 -11.03 13.33
C HIS A 130 -8.44 -11.89 12.80
N GLY A 131 -8.10 -12.91 13.60
CA GLY A 131 -7.66 -14.23 13.15
C GLY A 131 -6.49 -14.26 12.20
N GLU A 132 -5.33 -14.55 12.78
CA GLU A 132 -4.10 -15.03 12.15
C GLU A 132 -4.36 -16.15 11.13
N ASP A 133 -3.62 -16.09 10.01
CA ASP A 133 -3.07 -17.26 9.30
C ASP A 133 -1.81 -16.75 8.57
N GLY A 134 -0.65 -17.20 9.03
CA GLY A 134 0.63 -16.51 8.84
C GLY A 134 1.41 -16.78 7.56
N ALA A 135 2.44 -15.96 7.39
CA ALA A 135 3.78 -16.40 6.98
C ALA A 135 4.75 -15.23 7.28
N GLU A 136 5.45 -15.38 8.39
CA GLU A 136 6.59 -14.56 8.78
C GLU A 136 7.77 -14.89 7.85
N GLU A 137 8.15 -13.96 6.97
CA GLU A 137 9.38 -14.06 6.19
C GLU A 137 10.53 -13.48 7.02
N LYS A 138 11.17 -14.35 7.81
CA LYS A 138 12.40 -14.05 8.53
C LYS A 138 13.58 -14.09 7.54
N SER A 139 14.26 -12.95 7.39
CA SER A 139 15.56 -12.85 6.69
C SER A 139 16.61 -13.80 7.31
N PRO A 140 17.55 -14.34 6.50
CA PRO A 140 18.54 -15.29 6.99
C PRO A 140 19.74 -14.55 7.58
N GLU A 141 19.98 -14.77 8.87
CA GLU A 141 21.30 -14.58 9.46
C GLU A 141 21.91 -15.95 9.78
N SER A 142 23.17 -16.05 9.40
CA SER A 142 24.09 -17.17 9.43
C SER A 142 24.38 -17.68 10.83
N GLU A 143 24.33 -18.99 11.05
CA GLU A 143 25.09 -19.63 12.13
C GLU A 143 25.80 -20.89 11.65
N SER A 144 27.11 -20.86 11.85
CA SER A 144 28.08 -21.91 11.58
C SER A 144 28.18 -22.91 12.72
N GLY A 145 28.04 -24.19 12.39
CA GLY A 145 28.94 -25.28 12.78
C GLY A 145 29.19 -25.58 14.27
N GLY A 146 28.76 -26.77 14.69
CA GLY A 146 29.28 -27.45 15.87
C GLY A 146 28.54 -28.74 16.21
N VAL A 147 28.87 -29.85 15.55
CA VAL A 147 28.42 -31.20 15.92
C VAL A 147 29.60 -31.96 16.52
N THR A 148 29.44 -32.44 17.75
CA THR A 148 30.16 -33.61 18.26
C THR A 148 29.18 -34.44 19.08
N THR A 149 28.90 -35.67 18.64
CA THR A 149 28.70 -36.81 19.53
C THR A 149 29.00 -38.08 18.73
N GLU A 150 30.07 -38.76 19.14
CA GLU A 150 30.30 -40.17 18.84
C GLU A 150 29.32 -41.01 19.65
N GLU A 151 28.64 -41.99 19.05
CA GLU A 151 28.44 -43.27 19.71
C GLU A 151 28.30 -44.41 18.68
N ALA A 152 29.06 -45.46 18.97
CA ALA A 152 29.14 -46.76 18.30
C ALA A 152 27.83 -47.56 18.50
N ALA A 153 27.55 -48.76 17.98
CA ALA A 153 28.33 -49.83 17.35
C ALA A 153 27.35 -50.72 16.55
N ALA A 154 27.93 -51.55 15.69
CA ALA A 154 27.28 -52.39 14.70
C ALA A 154 26.72 -53.73 15.21
N ALA A 155 25.66 -54.17 14.52
CA ALA A 155 25.39 -55.50 13.94
C ALA A 155 25.76 -56.81 14.68
N ALA A 156 24.75 -57.65 14.89
CA ALA A 156 24.57 -59.04 14.42
C ALA A 156 23.20 -59.54 14.99
N GLN A 157 22.40 -60.49 14.48
CA GLN A 157 22.60 -61.68 13.68
C GLN A 157 21.34 -62.06 12.87
N ASP A 158 21.62 -62.77 11.78
CA ASP A 158 20.78 -63.56 10.88
C ASP A 158 20.02 -64.71 11.56
N HIS A 159 18.77 -64.96 11.14
CA HIS A 159 18.19 -66.31 11.02
C HIS A 159 16.92 -66.25 10.14
N GLY A 160 17.12 -66.41 8.84
CA GLY A 160 16.07 -66.86 7.92
C GLY A 160 16.02 -68.39 7.89
N GLN A 161 14.87 -68.98 8.23
CA GLN A 161 14.52 -70.34 7.80
C GLN A 161 13.06 -70.41 7.33
N SER A 162 12.95 -71.10 6.20
CA SER A 162 11.79 -71.43 5.36
C SER A 162 10.78 -72.35 6.03
N ALA A 163 9.50 -72.27 5.65
CA ALA A 163 8.67 -73.43 5.28
C ALA A 163 7.20 -73.06 4.92
N GLU A 164 6.76 -73.64 3.81
CA GLU A 164 5.43 -74.20 3.47
C GLU A 164 4.12 -73.39 3.58
N GLY A 165 3.37 -73.41 2.46
CA GLY A 165 2.16 -72.62 2.23
C GLY A 165 0.82 -73.19 2.68
N ARG A 166 -0.25 -72.47 2.29
CA ARG A 166 -1.62 -72.99 2.11
C ARG A 166 -2.49 -71.98 1.33
N ARG A 167 -3.16 -72.51 0.31
CA ARG A 167 -4.26 -71.96 -0.53
C ARG A 167 -3.86 -71.35 -1.86
#